data_AF-A0A9K3GM07-F1
#
_entry.id   AF-A0A9K3GM07-F1
#
_cell.length_a   1.000
_cell.length_b   1.000
_cell.length_c   1.000
_cell.angle_alpha   90.00
_cell.angle_beta   90.00
_cell.angle_gamma   90.00
#
_symmetry.space_group_name_H-M   'P 1'
#
loop_
_entity.id
_entity.type
_entity.pdbx_description
1 polymer ?
#
loop_
_entity_poly.entity_id
_entity_poly.type
_entity_poly.pdbx_seq_one_letter_code
_entity_poly.pdbx_strand_id
1 'polypeptide(L)'
;MTVLPGTHDRAAKEYLSQYNYQDAISHLQYSGNVKLLADVYFHTEDYTSLRGLITHTHETDNDVLMHIAHNLTRAGDVDGASKAYIAANHPQRAVNVAMAMCSFDIAYRIATEYGLVDTVTEPLSVYIKQLVDNKDYSTAVDVLIRSGRDQEASALLYSMGKEALLSAVSMPTGSDGTVARLRQCSKVFVLCYQSAKRAMIRQSQTAAPSTDLLDDVLAEEENNDHDTTSLSHMLGMPTSLVSTSLVKSILVAIRMTLLAHECVRTGKYKQALRVGVPILFPEGVENHIEDEHELDLGTLLGSTDREDSPLTGDVIGPLAVRYAAPAVAYAALQSGLGWLASETFI
;
A
#
# COMPACT_ATOMS: atom_id res chain seq x y z
N MET A 1 45.54 32.38 14.49
CA MET A 1 45.95 32.30 13.07
C MET A 1 44.73 31.88 12.28
N THR A 2 44.10 32.80 11.55
CA THR A 2 43.03 32.48 10.59
C THR A 2 43.69 31.96 9.33
N VAL A 3 43.64 30.65 9.13
CA VAL A 3 44.11 30.01 7.91
C VAL A 3 43.17 30.42 6.78
N LEU A 4 43.73 30.90 5.65
CA LEU A 4 42.94 31.38 4.53
C LEU A 4 42.20 30.20 3.85
N PRO A 5 40.91 30.35 3.46
CA PRO A 5 40.10 29.28 2.89
C PRO A 5 40.76 28.54 1.71
N GLY A 6 41.48 29.26 0.85
CA GLY A 6 42.15 28.69 -0.33
C GLY A 6 43.29 27.72 -0.02
N THR A 7 43.82 27.70 1.21
CA THR A 7 44.89 26.74 1.58
C THR A 7 44.33 25.33 1.83
N HIS A 8 43.11 25.24 2.36
CA HIS A 8 42.43 23.96 2.61
C HIS A 8 42.03 23.27 1.30
N ASP A 9 41.56 24.03 0.30
CA ASP A 9 41.27 23.51 -1.04
C ASP A 9 42.49 22.88 -1.71
N ARG A 10 43.66 23.51 -1.58
CA ARG A 10 44.90 22.99 -2.17
C ARG A 10 45.35 21.71 -1.48
N ALA A 11 45.32 21.69 -0.15
CA ALA A 11 45.67 20.51 0.63
C ALA A 11 44.73 19.33 0.32
N ALA A 12 43.41 19.59 0.25
CA ALA A 12 42.44 18.57 -0.12
C ALA A 12 42.74 17.94 -1.49
N LYS A 13 43.04 18.76 -2.50
CA LYS A 13 43.42 18.25 -3.84
C LYS A 13 44.69 17.40 -3.83
N GLU A 14 45.66 17.77 -2.99
CA GLU A 14 46.89 16.99 -2.82
C GLU A 14 46.58 15.62 -2.17
N TYR A 15 45.79 15.58 -1.10
CA TYR A 15 45.35 14.31 -0.50
C TYR A 15 44.52 13.45 -1.45
N LEU A 16 43.68 14.05 -2.29
CA LEU A 16 42.95 13.33 -3.34
C LEU A 16 43.88 12.69 -4.37
N SER A 17 44.96 13.38 -4.76
CA SER A 17 45.97 12.80 -5.67
C SER A 17 46.72 11.61 -5.06
N GLN A 18 46.74 11.53 -3.73
CA GLN A 18 47.34 10.45 -2.95
C GLN A 18 46.32 9.37 -2.54
N TYR A 19 45.06 9.46 -2.99
CA TYR A 19 43.95 8.59 -2.59
C TYR A 19 43.63 8.58 -1.09
N ASN A 20 44.05 9.62 -0.36
CA ASN A 20 43.75 9.76 1.06
C ASN A 20 42.44 10.55 1.27
N TYR A 21 41.32 9.86 1.11
CA TYR A 21 40.00 10.50 1.11
C TYR A 21 39.57 11.06 2.46
N GLN A 22 39.98 10.46 3.58
CA GLN A 22 39.57 10.91 4.92
C GLN A 22 40.17 12.27 5.27
N ASP A 23 41.46 12.45 5.01
CA ASP A 23 42.12 13.74 5.22
C ASP A 23 41.57 14.80 4.25
N ALA A 24 41.30 14.42 2.99
CA ALA A 24 40.66 15.31 2.03
C ALA A 24 39.27 15.77 2.50
N ILE A 25 38.42 14.87 3.01
CA ILE A 25 37.09 15.20 3.55
C ILE A 25 37.21 16.25 4.65
N SER A 26 38.11 16.04 5.62
CA SER A 26 38.29 16.97 6.74
C SER A 26 38.63 18.38 6.25
N HIS A 27 39.57 18.50 5.31
CA HIS A 27 39.95 19.79 4.73
C HIS A 27 38.84 20.41 3.89
N LEU A 28 38.07 19.61 3.16
CA LEU A 28 36.96 20.10 2.35
C LEU A 28 35.82 20.64 3.21
N GLN A 29 35.50 19.97 4.33
CA GLN A 29 34.54 20.47 5.32
C GLN A 29 34.95 21.84 5.87
N TYR A 30 36.24 22.04 6.16
CA TYR A 30 36.75 23.36 6.59
C TYR A 30 36.75 24.42 5.48
N SER A 31 37.02 24.02 4.24
CA SER A 31 37.04 24.94 3.09
C SER A 31 35.64 25.43 2.67
N GLY A 32 34.59 24.69 3.00
CA GLY A 32 33.23 24.93 2.51
C GLY A 32 33.04 24.56 1.03
N ASN A 33 33.97 23.85 0.39
CA ASN A 33 33.86 23.43 -1.01
C ASN A 33 32.95 22.20 -1.16
N VAL A 34 31.64 22.43 -1.03
CA VAL A 34 30.61 21.38 -1.02
C VAL A 34 30.62 20.55 -2.31
N LYS A 35 30.90 21.18 -3.47
CA LYS A 35 30.93 20.48 -4.75
C LYS A 35 32.01 19.40 -4.80
N LEU A 36 33.24 19.75 -4.40
CA LEU A 36 34.33 18.78 -4.36
C LEU A 36 34.10 17.75 -3.25
N LEU A 37 33.55 18.16 -2.11
CA LEU A 37 33.17 17.24 -1.03
C LEU A 37 32.14 16.19 -1.49
N ALA A 38 31.14 16.60 -2.27
CA ALA A 38 30.16 15.69 -2.86
C ALA A 38 30.80 14.66 -3.80
N ASP A 39 31.83 15.05 -4.56
CA ASP A 39 32.60 14.12 -5.38
C ASP A 39 33.38 13.12 -4.52
N VAL A 40 34.01 13.57 -3.43
CA VAL A 40 34.72 12.66 -2.53
C VAL A 40 33.78 11.64 -1.90
N TYR A 41 32.64 12.07 -1.36
CA TYR A 41 31.65 11.14 -0.78
C TYR A 41 31.11 10.15 -1.81
N PHE A 42 30.90 10.58 -3.05
CA PHE A 42 30.51 9.67 -4.13
C PHE A 42 31.60 8.62 -4.42
N HIS A 43 32.88 9.01 -4.49
CA HIS A 43 33.99 8.08 -4.75
C HIS A 43 34.25 7.12 -3.60
N THR A 44 33.98 7.53 -2.35
CA THR A 44 34.09 6.65 -1.17
C THR A 44 32.81 5.87 -0.89
N GLU A 45 31.80 5.98 -1.77
CA GLU A 45 30.47 5.35 -1.62
C GLU A 45 29.75 5.72 -0.31
N ASP A 46 30.08 6.87 0.30
CA ASP A 46 29.39 7.38 1.48
C ASP A 46 28.17 8.21 1.07
N TYR A 47 27.17 7.51 0.53
CA TYR A 47 25.94 8.11 0.05
C TYR A 47 25.10 8.74 1.17
N THR A 48 25.28 8.29 2.42
CA THR A 48 24.60 8.88 3.58
C THR A 48 25.09 10.30 3.83
N SER A 49 26.41 10.50 3.86
CA SER A 49 27.00 11.83 3.98
C SER A 49 26.69 12.71 2.77
N LEU A 50 26.68 12.14 1.56
CA LEU A 50 26.28 12.84 0.34
C LEU A 50 24.83 13.36 0.40
N ARG A 51 23.88 12.56 0.89
CA ARG A 51 22.49 13.02 1.15
C ARG A 51 22.45 14.12 2.20
N GLY A 52 23.28 14.01 3.24
CA GLY A 52 23.41 15.02 4.29
C GLY A 52 23.82 16.39 3.74
N LEU A 53 24.56 16.46 2.63
CA LEU A 53 24.92 17.74 2.01
C LEU A 53 23.70 18.50 1.48
N ILE A 54 22.62 17.82 1.09
CA ILE A 54 21.40 18.46 0.57
C ILE A 54 20.77 19.38 1.63
N THR A 55 20.74 18.96 2.90
CA THR A 55 20.10 19.75 3.97
C THR A 55 20.95 20.93 4.42
N HIS A 56 22.26 20.89 4.18
CA HIS A 56 23.21 21.95 4.59
C HIS A 56 23.54 22.93 3.46
N THR A 57 23.17 22.60 2.22
CA THR A 57 23.38 23.47 1.06
C THR A 57 22.18 24.41 0.94
N HIS A 58 22.45 25.72 0.80
CA HIS A 58 21.39 26.70 0.63
C HIS A 58 20.67 26.50 -0.72
N GLU A 59 19.36 26.74 -0.75
CA GLU A 59 18.54 26.66 -1.97
C GLU A 59 19.03 27.59 -3.09
N THR A 60 19.84 28.61 -2.77
CA THR A 60 20.45 29.51 -3.75
C THR A 60 21.57 28.87 -4.55
N ASP A 61 22.19 27.80 -4.04
CA ASP A 61 23.35 27.14 -4.66
C ASP A 61 22.91 26.02 -5.61
N ASN A 62 22.04 26.37 -6.57
CA ASN A 62 21.43 25.43 -7.52
C ASN A 62 22.47 24.55 -8.23
N ASP A 63 23.62 25.10 -8.61
CA ASP A 63 24.67 24.35 -9.29
C ASP A 63 25.27 23.23 -8.41
N VAL A 64 25.39 23.47 -7.11
CA VAL A 64 25.90 22.48 -6.14
C VAL A 64 24.85 21.40 -5.90
N LEU A 65 23.59 21.78 -5.68
CA LEU A 65 22.48 20.84 -5.50
C LEU A 65 22.28 19.96 -6.73
N MET A 66 22.36 20.55 -7.93
CA MET A 66 22.32 19.83 -9.20
C MET A 66 23.47 18.82 -9.34
N HIS A 67 24.67 19.19 -8.89
CA HIS A 67 25.84 18.30 -8.89
C HIS A 67 25.66 17.12 -7.91
N ILE A 68 25.17 17.39 -6.70
CA ILE A 68 24.81 16.35 -5.72
C ILE A 68 23.75 15.41 -6.30
N ALA A 69 22.69 15.96 -6.91
CA ALA A 69 21.62 15.19 -7.54
C ALA A 69 22.14 14.27 -8.65
N HIS A 70 23.10 14.76 -9.45
CA HIS A 70 23.73 13.96 -10.49
C HIS A 70 24.54 12.79 -9.93
N ASN A 71 25.35 13.03 -8.88
CA ASN A 71 26.12 11.97 -8.22
C ASN A 71 25.20 10.92 -7.58
N LEU A 72 24.12 11.32 -6.91
CA LEU A 72 23.13 10.40 -6.34
C LEU A 72 22.38 9.61 -7.42
N THR A 73 22.06 10.24 -8.56
CA THR A 73 21.46 9.55 -9.71
C THR A 73 22.39 8.45 -10.23
N ARG A 74 23.70 8.75 -10.35
CA ARG A 74 24.71 7.77 -10.78
C ARG A 74 24.90 6.63 -9.79
N ALA A 75 24.71 6.89 -8.50
CA ALA A 75 24.73 5.86 -7.45
C ALA A 75 23.47 4.98 -7.44
N GLY A 76 22.45 5.31 -8.25
CA GLY A 76 21.14 4.65 -8.23
C GLY A 76 20.25 5.08 -7.05
N ASP A 77 20.63 6.15 -6.35
CA ASP A 77 19.89 6.67 -5.21
C ASP A 77 18.80 7.66 -5.65
N VAL A 78 17.64 7.10 -6.02
CA VAL A 78 16.53 7.86 -6.58
C VAL A 78 15.91 8.83 -5.57
N ASP A 79 15.73 8.43 -4.32
CA ASP A 79 15.12 9.27 -3.29
C ASP A 79 16.01 10.47 -2.94
N GLY A 80 17.32 10.23 -2.77
CA GLY A 80 18.30 11.29 -2.53
C GLY A 80 18.42 12.24 -3.74
N ALA A 81 18.52 11.69 -4.95
CA ALA A 81 18.59 12.50 -6.18
C ALA A 81 17.34 13.36 -6.36
N SER A 82 16.15 12.79 -6.13
CA SER A 82 14.88 13.52 -6.25
C SER A 82 14.81 14.68 -5.27
N LYS A 83 15.20 14.47 -4.00
CA LYS A 83 15.27 15.54 -2.99
C LYS A 83 16.22 16.65 -3.40
N ALA A 84 17.40 16.31 -3.92
CA ALA A 84 18.37 17.30 -4.39
C ALA A 84 17.85 18.11 -5.59
N TYR A 85 17.19 17.45 -6.57
CA TYR A 85 16.56 18.15 -7.69
C TYR A 85 15.41 19.07 -7.26
N ILE A 86 14.59 18.65 -6.29
CA ILE A 86 13.51 19.47 -5.73
C ILE A 86 14.10 20.68 -4.99
N ALA A 87 15.13 20.47 -4.16
CA ALA A 87 15.83 21.57 -3.47
C ALA A 87 16.47 22.56 -4.44
N ALA A 88 16.92 22.10 -5.61
CA ALA A 88 17.40 22.95 -6.70
C ALA A 88 16.28 23.59 -7.55
N ASN A 89 15.02 23.54 -7.09
CA ASN A 89 13.83 24.04 -7.79
C ASN A 89 13.62 23.42 -9.20
N HIS A 90 13.91 22.13 -9.34
CA HIS A 90 13.78 21.37 -10.59
C HIS A 90 12.93 20.09 -10.42
N PRO A 91 11.65 20.17 -10.00
CA PRO A 91 10.79 19.00 -9.77
C PRO A 91 10.59 18.14 -11.02
N GLN A 92 10.53 18.73 -12.22
CA GLN A 92 10.43 17.97 -13.47
C GLN A 92 11.62 17.03 -13.68
N ARG A 93 12.84 17.45 -13.29
CA ARG A 93 14.04 16.59 -13.39
C ARG A 93 13.98 15.46 -12.36
N ALA A 94 13.49 15.73 -11.15
CA ALA A 94 13.27 14.71 -10.13
C ALA A 94 12.32 13.62 -10.63
N VAL A 95 11.18 14.00 -11.23
CA VAL A 95 10.21 13.07 -11.84
C VAL A 95 10.87 12.25 -12.95
N ASN A 96 11.60 12.89 -13.86
CA ASN A 96 12.25 12.21 -14.98
C ASN A 96 13.29 11.17 -14.51
N VAL A 97 14.09 11.50 -13.49
CA VAL A 97 15.08 10.56 -12.93
C VAL A 97 14.39 9.39 -12.24
N ALA A 98 13.33 9.64 -11.47
CA ALA A 98 12.55 8.57 -10.84
C ALA A 98 11.92 7.63 -11.88
N MET A 99 11.40 8.15 -12.99
CA MET A 99 10.90 7.33 -14.10
C MET A 99 12.01 6.54 -14.79
N ALA A 100 13.17 7.16 -15.07
CA ALA A 100 14.29 6.49 -15.72
C ALA A 100 14.82 5.31 -14.89
N MET A 101 14.73 5.41 -13.56
CA MET A 101 15.12 4.36 -12.61
C MET A 101 13.95 3.43 -12.22
N CYS A 102 12.85 3.46 -12.97
CA CYS A 102 11.64 2.65 -12.74
C CYS A 102 11.00 2.78 -11.34
N SER A 103 11.28 3.88 -10.64
CA SER A 103 10.73 4.19 -9.31
C SER A 103 9.46 5.03 -9.44
N PHE A 104 8.42 4.41 -10.04
CA PHE A 104 7.18 5.10 -10.41
C PHE A 104 6.37 5.62 -9.21
N ASP A 105 6.52 5.02 -8.04
CA ASP A 105 5.91 5.48 -6.79
C ASP A 105 6.47 6.85 -6.37
N ILE A 106 7.80 7.01 -6.42
CA ILE A 106 8.47 8.29 -6.16
C ILE A 106 8.09 9.31 -7.24
N ALA A 107 8.13 8.92 -8.52
CA ALA A 107 7.78 9.79 -9.64
C ALA A 107 6.34 10.33 -9.51
N TYR A 108 5.37 9.45 -9.22
CA TYR A 108 3.97 9.83 -9.09
C TYR A 108 3.71 10.72 -7.87
N ARG A 109 4.37 10.44 -6.73
CA ARG A 109 4.28 11.29 -5.52
C ARG A 109 4.74 12.71 -5.82
N ILE A 110 5.93 12.86 -6.41
CA ILE A 110 6.49 14.18 -6.77
C ILE A 110 5.60 14.85 -7.82
N ALA A 111 5.15 14.10 -8.83
CA ALA A 111 4.28 14.65 -9.87
C ALA A 111 2.94 15.15 -9.31
N THR A 112 2.37 14.46 -8.32
CA THR A 112 1.14 14.92 -7.65
C THR A 112 1.39 16.19 -6.85
N GLU A 113 2.49 16.23 -6.08
CA GLU A 113 2.84 17.38 -5.23
C GLU A 113 3.10 18.66 -6.03
N TYR A 114 3.72 18.55 -7.21
CA TYR A 114 4.11 19.69 -8.05
C TYR A 114 3.20 19.91 -9.28
N GLY A 115 2.07 19.20 -9.38
CA GLY A 115 1.12 19.36 -10.50
C GLY A 115 1.63 18.89 -11.86
N LEU A 116 2.50 17.86 -11.88
CA LEU A 116 3.12 17.27 -13.08
C LEU A 116 2.57 15.86 -13.41
N VAL A 117 1.38 15.50 -12.91
CA VAL A 117 0.79 14.14 -13.03
C VAL A 117 0.71 13.66 -14.48
N ASP A 118 0.45 14.57 -15.41
CA ASP A 118 0.36 14.26 -16.85
C ASP A 118 1.66 13.68 -17.41
N THR A 119 2.82 14.09 -16.87
CA THR A 119 4.13 13.63 -17.33
C THR A 119 4.44 12.19 -16.97
N VAL A 120 3.78 11.64 -15.94
CA VAL A 120 4.00 10.28 -15.43
C VAL A 120 2.93 9.31 -15.95
N THR A 121 1.72 9.80 -16.23
CA THR A 121 0.54 8.95 -16.48
C THR A 121 0.69 8.05 -17.71
N GLU A 122 1.20 8.59 -18.82
CA GLU A 122 1.41 7.81 -20.05
C GLU A 122 2.54 6.78 -19.90
N PRO A 123 3.78 7.14 -19.49
CA PRO A 123 4.85 6.17 -19.26
C PRO A 123 4.47 5.07 -18.27
N LEU A 124 3.79 5.43 -17.18
CA LEU A 124 3.31 4.48 -16.17
C LEU A 124 2.32 3.46 -16.78
N SER A 125 1.39 3.92 -17.62
CA SER A 125 0.41 3.04 -18.26
C SER A 125 1.07 2.06 -19.24
N VAL A 126 2.09 2.51 -19.98
CA VAL A 126 2.90 1.64 -20.85
C VAL A 126 3.64 0.57 -20.04
N TYR A 127 4.26 0.98 -18.92
CA TYR A 127 4.99 0.07 -18.05
C TYR A 127 4.07 -0.99 -17.40
N ILE A 128 2.91 -0.58 -16.88
CA ILE A 128 1.91 -1.50 -16.33
C ILE A 128 1.45 -2.50 -17.40
N LYS A 129 1.20 -2.02 -18.62
CA LYS A 129 0.82 -2.91 -19.73
C LYS A 129 1.92 -3.94 -20.03
N GLN A 130 3.19 -3.54 -20.05
CA GLN A 130 4.31 -4.48 -20.23
C GLN A 130 4.39 -5.52 -19.11
N LEU A 131 4.16 -5.13 -17.85
CA LEU A 131 4.12 -6.07 -16.72
C LEU A 131 2.97 -7.09 -16.87
N VAL A 132 1.79 -6.62 -17.30
CA VAL A 132 0.62 -7.48 -17.57
C VAL A 132 0.89 -8.44 -18.73
N ASP A 133 1.47 -7.95 -19.83
CA ASP A 133 1.83 -8.77 -20.99
C ASP A 133 2.88 -9.85 -20.61
N ASN A 134 3.79 -9.52 -19.70
CA ASN A 134 4.78 -10.44 -19.13
C ASN A 134 4.22 -11.36 -18.01
N LYS A 135 2.92 -11.25 -17.70
CA LYS A 135 2.22 -11.98 -16.62
C LYS A 135 2.76 -11.70 -15.21
N ASP A 136 3.50 -10.61 -15.01
CA ASP A 136 3.91 -10.14 -13.68
C ASP A 136 2.85 -9.24 -13.07
N TYR A 137 1.71 -9.86 -12.75
CA TYR A 137 0.57 -9.17 -12.18
C TYR A 137 0.83 -8.64 -10.77
N SER A 138 1.69 -9.32 -9.99
CA SER A 138 2.05 -8.90 -8.64
C SER A 138 2.68 -7.51 -8.66
N THR A 139 3.68 -7.31 -9.51
CA THR A 139 4.37 -6.03 -9.64
C THR A 139 3.44 -4.98 -10.24
N ALA A 140 2.62 -5.34 -11.24
CA ALA A 140 1.68 -4.41 -11.86
C ALA A 140 0.66 -3.83 -10.85
N VAL A 141 0.09 -4.70 -10.00
CA VAL A 141 -0.85 -4.30 -8.95
C VAL A 141 -0.18 -3.43 -7.89
N ASP A 142 1.03 -3.80 -7.46
CA ASP A 142 1.78 -3.02 -6.47
C ASP A 142 2.11 -1.61 -6.99
N VAL A 143 2.55 -1.51 -8.25
CA VAL A 143 2.79 -0.22 -8.92
C VAL A 143 1.51 0.63 -8.98
N LEU A 144 0.38 0.05 -9.38
CA LEU A 144 -0.91 0.74 -9.43
C LEU A 144 -1.36 1.26 -8.06
N ILE A 145 -1.20 0.45 -6.99
CA ILE A 145 -1.59 0.84 -5.63
C ILE A 145 -0.69 1.97 -5.10
N ARG A 146 0.63 1.86 -5.35
CA ARG A 146 1.60 2.88 -4.94
C ARG A 146 1.44 4.19 -5.71
N SER A 147 1.02 4.12 -6.98
CA SER A 147 0.71 5.30 -7.80
C SER A 147 -0.69 5.85 -7.57
N GLY A 148 -1.42 5.43 -6.52
CA GLY A 148 -2.76 5.96 -6.24
C GLY A 148 -3.88 5.48 -7.17
N ARG A 149 -3.61 4.59 -8.12
CA ARG A 149 -4.56 4.10 -9.14
C ARG A 149 -5.30 2.85 -8.65
N ASP A 150 -5.89 2.94 -7.46
CA ASP A 150 -6.51 1.79 -6.78
C ASP A 150 -7.66 1.17 -7.58
N GLN A 151 -8.42 1.99 -8.33
CA GLN A 151 -9.51 1.51 -9.17
C GLN A 151 -9.01 0.57 -10.26
N GLU A 152 -7.93 0.95 -10.94
CA GLU A 152 -7.29 0.11 -11.96
C GLU A 152 -6.63 -1.13 -11.35
N ALA A 153 -6.02 -1.01 -10.17
CA ALA A 153 -5.51 -2.17 -9.44
C ALA A 153 -6.64 -3.18 -9.14
N SER A 154 -7.80 -2.68 -8.70
CA SER A 154 -8.97 -3.51 -8.41
C SER A 154 -9.54 -4.16 -9.66
N ALA A 155 -9.57 -3.45 -10.78
CA ALA A 155 -10.03 -3.97 -12.07
C ALA A 155 -9.08 -5.04 -12.62
N LEU A 156 -7.76 -4.83 -12.48
CA LEU A 156 -6.75 -5.81 -12.85
C LEU A 156 -6.88 -7.08 -12.01
N LEU A 157 -6.93 -6.96 -10.68
CA LEU A 157 -7.12 -8.11 -9.80
C LEU A 157 -8.44 -8.84 -10.08
N TYR A 158 -9.52 -8.11 -10.39
CA TYR A 158 -10.79 -8.69 -10.79
C TYR A 158 -10.67 -9.52 -12.07
N SER A 159 -10.01 -8.98 -13.10
CA SER A 159 -9.79 -9.70 -14.36
C SER A 159 -8.99 -10.99 -14.14
N MET A 160 -7.95 -10.96 -13.29
CA MET A 160 -7.18 -12.14 -12.92
C MET A 160 -8.02 -13.18 -12.17
N GLY A 161 -8.83 -12.73 -11.19
CA GLY A 161 -9.71 -13.61 -10.43
C GLY A 161 -10.75 -14.28 -11.33
N LYS A 162 -11.30 -13.54 -12.29
CA LYS A 162 -12.23 -14.06 -13.29
C LYS A 162 -11.58 -15.11 -14.20
N GLU A 163 -10.40 -14.83 -14.73
CA GLU A 163 -9.66 -15.80 -15.57
C GLU A 163 -9.28 -17.06 -14.79
N ALA A 164 -8.79 -16.91 -13.55
CA ALA A 164 -8.47 -18.03 -12.68
C ALA A 164 -9.70 -18.90 -12.40
N LEU A 165 -10.85 -18.28 -12.13
CA LEU A 165 -12.12 -18.98 -11.93
C LEU A 165 -12.58 -19.71 -13.19
N LEU A 166 -12.59 -19.04 -14.35
CA LEU A 166 -12.97 -19.66 -15.63
C LEU A 166 -12.08 -20.86 -15.95
N SER A 167 -10.77 -20.73 -15.71
CA SER A 167 -9.81 -21.82 -15.91
C SER A 167 -10.02 -22.99 -14.95
N ALA A 168 -10.52 -22.73 -13.73
CA ALA A 168 -10.82 -23.77 -12.75
C ALA A 168 -12.12 -24.51 -13.11
N VAL A 169 -13.11 -23.79 -13.65
CA VAL A 169 -14.39 -24.37 -14.10
C VAL A 169 -14.23 -25.26 -15.33
N SER A 170 -13.32 -24.92 -16.25
CA SER A 170 -13.07 -25.73 -17.45
C SER A 170 -12.34 -27.06 -17.19
N MET A 171 -11.87 -27.31 -15.97
CA MET A 171 -11.08 -28.51 -15.65
C MET A 171 -11.97 -29.64 -15.12
N PRO A 172 -11.65 -30.92 -15.39
CA PRO A 172 -12.38 -32.05 -14.84
C PRO A 172 -12.39 -32.02 -13.31
N THR A 173 -13.58 -32.16 -12.73
CA THR A 173 -13.77 -32.25 -11.28
C THR A 173 -13.01 -33.45 -10.73
N GLY A 174 -11.97 -33.22 -9.93
CA GLY A 174 -11.20 -34.29 -9.26
C GLY A 174 -9.68 -34.16 -9.30
N SER A 175 -9.12 -33.19 -10.04
CA SER A 175 -7.67 -32.95 -10.02
C SER A 175 -7.26 -32.08 -8.83
N ASP A 176 -6.15 -32.40 -8.15
CA ASP A 176 -5.54 -31.60 -7.08
C ASP A 176 -5.30 -30.13 -7.48
N GLY A 177 -5.20 -29.86 -8.78
CA GLY A 177 -5.07 -28.51 -9.33
C GLY A 177 -6.27 -27.58 -9.05
N THR A 178 -7.48 -28.12 -8.88
CA THR A 178 -8.68 -27.31 -8.67
C THR A 178 -8.67 -26.60 -7.31
N VAL A 179 -8.23 -27.30 -6.25
CA VAL A 179 -8.15 -26.73 -4.90
C VAL A 179 -7.05 -25.65 -4.82
N ALA A 180 -5.89 -25.91 -5.43
CA ALA A 180 -4.81 -24.93 -5.48
C ALA A 180 -5.23 -23.62 -6.20
N ARG A 181 -5.96 -23.75 -7.31
CA ARG A 181 -6.49 -22.58 -8.04
C ARG A 181 -7.59 -21.84 -7.27
N LEU A 182 -8.50 -22.55 -6.60
CA LEU A 182 -9.50 -21.93 -5.72
C LEU A 182 -8.86 -21.15 -4.56
N ARG A 183 -7.77 -21.67 -3.96
CA ARG A 183 -6.97 -20.95 -2.97
C ARG A 183 -6.29 -19.71 -3.58
N GLN A 184 -5.85 -19.79 -4.83
CA GLN A 184 -5.29 -18.62 -5.51
C GLN A 184 -6.36 -17.55 -5.76
N CYS A 185 -7.56 -17.95 -6.20
CA CYS A 185 -8.70 -17.05 -6.36
C CYS A 185 -9.04 -16.34 -5.05
N SER A 186 -9.15 -17.07 -3.93
CA SER A 186 -9.50 -16.44 -2.65
C SER A 186 -8.46 -15.41 -2.20
N LYS A 187 -7.16 -15.66 -2.41
CA LYS A 187 -6.10 -14.67 -2.16
C LYS A 187 -6.28 -13.41 -3.00
N VAL A 188 -6.56 -13.55 -4.30
CA VAL A 188 -6.79 -12.42 -5.21
C VAL A 188 -8.00 -11.59 -4.73
N PHE A 189 -9.09 -12.23 -4.31
CA PHE A 189 -10.28 -11.54 -3.79
C PHE A 189 -10.01 -10.74 -2.52
N VAL A 190 -9.21 -11.28 -1.59
CA VAL A 190 -8.82 -10.55 -0.38
C VAL A 190 -8.01 -9.30 -0.73
N LEU A 191 -7.09 -9.40 -1.70
CA LEU A 191 -6.31 -8.25 -2.19
C LEU A 191 -7.20 -7.21 -2.88
N CYS A 192 -8.18 -7.63 -3.69
CA CYS A 192 -9.18 -6.72 -4.27
C CYS A 192 -9.90 -5.93 -3.18
N TYR A 193 -10.42 -6.62 -2.17
CA TYR A 193 -11.15 -5.99 -1.08
C TYR A 193 -10.29 -4.99 -0.31
N GLN A 194 -9.04 -5.36 0.01
CA GLN A 194 -8.11 -4.46 0.69
C GLN A 194 -7.77 -3.22 -0.16
N SER A 195 -7.57 -3.39 -1.47
CA SER A 195 -7.32 -2.27 -2.38
C SER A 195 -8.53 -1.32 -2.47
N ALA A 196 -9.74 -1.85 -2.61
CA ALA A 196 -10.98 -1.06 -2.64
C ALA A 196 -11.20 -0.31 -1.32
N LYS A 197 -10.95 -0.95 -0.18
CA LYS A 197 -11.02 -0.30 1.13
C LYS A 197 -10.04 0.87 1.25
N ARG A 198 -8.80 0.73 0.78
CA ARG A 198 -7.81 1.82 0.77
C ARG A 198 -8.26 2.98 -0.12
N ALA A 199 -8.82 2.68 -1.30
CA ALA A 199 -9.38 3.70 -2.20
C ALA A 199 -10.48 4.52 -1.52
N MET A 200 -11.40 3.85 -0.84
CA MET A 200 -12.49 4.50 -0.09
C MET A 200 -11.94 5.41 1.02
N ILE A 201 -10.93 4.95 1.77
CA ILE A 201 -10.29 5.76 2.82
C ILE A 201 -9.64 7.02 2.22
N ARG A 202 -8.88 6.89 1.12
CA ARG A 202 -8.24 8.04 0.45
C ARG A 202 -9.27 9.05 -0.04
N GLN A 203 -10.34 8.59 -0.68
CA GLN A 203 -11.42 9.47 -1.15
C GLN A 203 -12.11 10.20 0.01
N SER A 204 -12.32 9.53 1.14
CA SER A 204 -12.92 10.16 2.33
C SER A 204 -12.01 11.22 2.96
N GLN A 205 -10.69 11.12 2.79
CA GLN A 205 -9.73 12.12 3.26
C GLN A 205 -9.62 13.32 2.32
N THR A 206 -9.84 13.12 1.01
CA THR A 206 -9.80 14.21 0.01
C THR A 206 -11.11 14.97 -0.10
N ALA A 207 -12.24 14.36 0.29
CA ALA A 207 -13.50 15.06 0.38
C ALA A 207 -13.42 16.03 1.56
N ALA A 208 -13.30 17.33 1.26
CA ALA A 208 -13.42 18.37 2.29
C ALA A 208 -14.71 18.11 3.10
N PRO A 209 -14.70 18.30 4.43
CA PRO A 209 -15.89 18.09 5.25
C PRO A 209 -16.96 19.10 4.84
N SER A 210 -17.82 18.73 3.90
CA SER A 210 -19.03 19.47 3.56
C SER A 210 -19.99 19.27 4.73
N THR A 211 -20.15 20.30 5.56
CA THR A 211 -21.06 20.32 6.70
C THR A 211 -22.54 20.44 6.32
N ASP A 212 -22.85 20.56 5.03
CA ASP A 212 -24.22 20.77 4.56
C ASP A 212 -24.68 19.56 3.74
N LEU A 213 -25.91 19.08 4.00
CA LEU A 213 -26.66 18.01 3.27
C LEU A 213 -26.73 16.62 3.94
N LEU A 214 -26.98 16.54 5.25
CA LEU A 214 -27.22 15.25 5.94
C LEU A 214 -28.68 14.96 6.36
N ASP A 215 -29.67 15.78 5.98
CA ASP A 215 -31.07 15.56 6.42
C ASP A 215 -32.06 15.05 5.36
N ASP A 216 -31.76 15.06 4.05
CA ASP A 216 -32.79 14.84 3.02
C ASP A 216 -32.85 13.44 2.36
N VAL A 217 -32.07 12.44 2.80
CA VAL A 217 -31.97 11.14 2.07
C VAL A 217 -32.32 9.91 2.92
N LEU A 218 -33.18 10.06 3.94
CA LEU A 218 -33.57 8.94 4.83
C LEU A 218 -35.04 8.50 4.75
N ALA A 219 -35.73 8.76 3.63
CA ALA A 219 -37.05 8.17 3.39
C ALA A 219 -37.10 7.59 1.98
N GLU A 220 -36.89 6.28 1.86
CA GLU A 220 -37.56 5.33 0.95
C GLU A 220 -36.74 4.04 0.77
N GLU A 221 -37.47 2.93 0.64
CA GLU A 221 -37.04 1.57 0.27
C GLU A 221 -36.62 0.59 1.39
N GLU A 222 -37.62 0.14 2.15
CA GLU A 222 -37.71 -1.23 2.68
C GLU A 222 -38.84 -1.95 1.91
N ASN A 223 -38.48 -2.85 0.98
CA ASN A 223 -39.23 -4.06 0.57
C ASN A 223 -38.79 -4.54 -0.82
N ASN A 224 -37.79 -5.43 -0.91
CA ASN A 224 -37.75 -6.43 -1.99
C ASN A 224 -36.72 -7.55 -1.70
N ASP A 225 -37.15 -8.60 -0.99
CA ASP A 225 -36.40 -9.85 -0.82
C ASP A 225 -37.04 -10.95 -1.68
N HIS A 226 -36.67 -11.05 -2.96
CA HIS A 226 -37.07 -12.16 -3.84
C HIS A 226 -36.09 -12.32 -5.03
N ASP A 227 -34.80 -12.61 -4.80
CA ASP A 227 -33.87 -12.84 -5.94
C ASP A 227 -32.61 -13.66 -5.62
N THR A 228 -32.75 -14.85 -5.03
CA THR A 228 -31.62 -15.80 -4.83
C THR A 228 -31.60 -16.97 -5.81
N THR A 229 -32.70 -17.24 -6.52
CA THR A 229 -32.85 -18.37 -7.46
C THR A 229 -32.30 -18.09 -8.86
N SER A 230 -32.05 -16.82 -9.21
CA SER A 230 -31.69 -16.41 -10.58
C SER A 230 -30.23 -16.75 -10.98
N LEU A 231 -29.32 -16.88 -10.00
CA LEU A 231 -27.87 -16.98 -10.29
C LEU A 231 -27.35 -18.40 -10.59
N SER A 232 -27.97 -19.44 -10.00
CA SER A 232 -27.61 -20.84 -10.31
C SER A 232 -27.96 -21.19 -11.76
N HIS A 233 -29.03 -20.59 -12.27
CA HIS A 233 -29.47 -20.72 -13.65
C HIS A 233 -28.60 -19.90 -14.63
N MET A 234 -27.94 -18.85 -14.15
CA MET A 234 -27.07 -17.98 -14.94
C MET A 234 -25.66 -18.55 -15.14
N LEU A 235 -25.23 -19.48 -14.28
CA LEU A 235 -23.86 -20.06 -14.29
C LEU A 235 -23.79 -21.53 -14.75
N GLY A 236 -24.93 -22.20 -14.98
CA GLY A 236 -24.97 -23.53 -15.62
C GLY A 236 -24.24 -24.65 -14.88
N MET A 237 -24.31 -24.68 -13.53
CA MET A 237 -23.54 -25.62 -12.69
C MET A 237 -24.40 -26.79 -12.18
N PRO A 238 -23.95 -28.06 -12.28
CA PRO A 238 -24.64 -29.21 -11.67
C PRO A 238 -24.49 -29.22 -10.14
N THR A 239 -25.58 -29.54 -9.44
CA THR A 239 -25.74 -29.41 -7.97
C THR A 239 -25.16 -30.57 -7.15
N SER A 240 -24.70 -31.65 -7.79
CA SER A 240 -24.21 -32.84 -7.11
C SER A 240 -22.68 -32.89 -7.09
N LEU A 241 -22.11 -32.97 -5.88
CA LEU A 241 -20.69 -33.21 -5.59
C LEU A 241 -19.77 -31.97 -5.62
N VAL A 242 -20.00 -31.07 -4.65
CA VAL A 242 -18.91 -30.32 -4.04
C VAL A 242 -19.18 -30.27 -2.53
N SER A 243 -18.13 -30.26 -1.70
CA SER A 243 -18.24 -29.80 -0.30
C SER A 243 -18.96 -28.44 -0.32
N THR A 244 -20.25 -28.46 0.00
CA THR A 244 -21.15 -27.33 -0.29
C THR A 244 -20.77 -26.11 0.53
N SER A 245 -20.09 -26.26 1.67
CA SER A 245 -19.67 -25.15 2.49
C SER A 245 -18.54 -24.35 1.86
N LEU A 246 -17.45 -24.98 1.40
CA LEU A 246 -16.30 -24.27 0.84
C LEU A 246 -16.68 -23.50 -0.44
N VAL A 247 -17.43 -24.16 -1.33
CA VAL A 247 -17.87 -23.50 -2.58
C VAL A 247 -18.90 -22.41 -2.29
N LYS A 248 -19.81 -22.58 -1.33
CA LYS A 248 -20.71 -21.49 -0.89
C LYS A 248 -19.92 -20.33 -0.28
N SER A 249 -18.95 -20.59 0.59
CA SER A 249 -18.11 -19.54 1.19
C SER A 249 -17.28 -18.79 0.14
N ILE A 250 -16.73 -19.50 -0.85
CA ILE A 250 -16.02 -18.89 -1.98
C ILE A 250 -16.99 -18.08 -2.86
N LEU A 251 -18.17 -18.61 -3.18
CA LEU A 251 -19.20 -17.88 -3.95
C LEU A 251 -19.70 -16.63 -3.22
N VAL A 252 -19.89 -16.70 -1.90
CA VAL A 252 -20.24 -15.54 -1.08
C VAL A 252 -19.11 -14.51 -1.09
N ALA A 253 -17.86 -14.94 -0.91
CA ALA A 253 -16.71 -14.03 -0.99
C ALA A 253 -16.59 -13.37 -2.39
N ILE A 254 -16.78 -14.14 -3.46
CA ILE A 254 -16.82 -13.63 -4.84
C ILE A 254 -17.94 -12.60 -4.99
N ARG A 255 -19.16 -12.91 -4.54
CA ARG A 255 -20.33 -12.03 -4.62
C ARG A 255 -20.11 -10.73 -3.86
N MET A 256 -19.57 -10.81 -2.64
CA MET A 256 -19.27 -9.62 -1.82
C MET A 256 -18.20 -8.75 -2.47
N THR A 257 -17.20 -9.35 -3.10
CA THR A 257 -16.14 -8.59 -3.77
C THR A 257 -16.62 -7.95 -5.07
N LEU A 258 -17.47 -8.65 -5.84
CA LEU A 258 -18.17 -8.10 -7.01
C LEU A 258 -19.04 -6.90 -6.64
N LEU A 259 -19.82 -7.01 -5.56
CA LEU A 259 -20.64 -5.92 -5.03
C LEU A 259 -19.78 -4.73 -4.59
N ALA A 260 -18.67 -4.98 -3.88
CA ALA A 260 -17.75 -3.94 -3.46
C ALA A 260 -17.14 -3.19 -4.65
N HIS A 261 -16.68 -3.92 -5.69
CA HIS A 261 -16.14 -3.32 -6.92
C HIS A 261 -17.19 -2.48 -7.65
N GLU A 262 -18.42 -2.98 -7.80
CA GLU A 262 -19.49 -2.24 -8.48
C GLU A 262 -19.89 -0.97 -7.73
N CYS A 263 -19.85 -0.99 -6.39
CA CYS A 263 -20.07 0.21 -5.60
C CYS A 263 -18.95 1.25 -5.76
N VAL A 264 -17.68 0.82 -5.86
CA VAL A 264 -16.55 1.73 -6.17
C VAL A 264 -16.70 2.31 -7.57
N ARG A 265 -17.04 1.48 -8.56
CA ARG A 265 -17.24 1.90 -9.96
C ARG A 265 -18.36 2.93 -10.11
N THR A 266 -19.45 2.77 -9.36
CA THR A 266 -20.63 3.62 -9.46
C THR A 266 -20.61 4.82 -8.51
N GLY A 267 -19.59 4.96 -7.67
CA GLY A 267 -19.51 6.02 -6.65
C GLY A 267 -20.53 5.88 -5.51
N LYS A 268 -21.22 4.75 -5.38
CA LYS A 268 -22.29 4.51 -4.40
C LYS A 268 -21.75 3.93 -3.08
N TYR A 269 -20.78 4.60 -2.47
CA TYR A 269 -20.03 4.09 -1.30
C TYR A 269 -20.89 3.84 -0.05
N LYS A 270 -21.94 4.66 0.16
CA LYS A 270 -22.89 4.48 1.27
C LYS A 270 -23.66 3.15 1.16
N GLN A 271 -23.92 2.66 -0.06
CA GLN A 271 -24.59 1.38 -0.28
C GLN A 271 -23.64 0.19 -0.01
N ALA A 272 -22.35 0.32 -0.35
CA ALA A 272 -21.34 -0.71 -0.06
C ALA A 272 -21.19 -1.01 1.44
N LEU A 273 -21.15 0.06 2.25
CA LEU A 273 -21.04 -0.03 3.71
C LEU A 273 -22.26 -0.70 4.35
N ARG A 274 -23.46 -0.57 3.75
CA ARG A 274 -24.69 -1.25 4.22
C ARG A 274 -24.70 -2.74 3.89
N VAL A 275 -24.19 -3.14 2.71
CA VAL A 275 -24.18 -4.55 2.28
C VAL A 275 -23.10 -5.37 3.03
N GLY A 276 -21.99 -4.74 3.44
CA GLY A 276 -20.86 -5.42 4.09
C GLY A 276 -21.06 -5.84 5.56
N VAL A 277 -22.09 -5.34 6.24
CA VAL A 277 -22.23 -5.44 7.70
C VAL A 277 -23.15 -6.56 8.21
N PRO A 278 -24.22 -7.04 7.53
CA PRO A 278 -25.14 -7.97 8.18
C PRO A 278 -24.88 -9.48 7.95
N ILE A 279 -23.99 -9.90 7.03
CA ILE A 279 -24.04 -11.29 6.51
C ILE A 279 -23.05 -12.26 7.20
N LEU A 280 -22.31 -11.84 8.25
CA LEU A 280 -21.35 -12.72 8.94
C LEU A 280 -21.89 -13.50 10.13
N PHE A 281 -23.18 -13.36 10.48
CA PHE A 281 -23.82 -14.19 11.51
C PHE A 281 -25.21 -14.62 11.05
N PRO A 282 -25.45 -15.92 10.74
CA PRO A 282 -26.81 -16.43 10.74
C PRO A 282 -27.33 -16.43 12.18
N GLU A 283 -28.50 -15.84 12.41
CA GLU A 283 -29.22 -15.89 13.68
C GLU A 283 -29.34 -17.34 14.17
N GLY A 284 -28.89 -17.62 15.40
CA GLY A 284 -29.12 -18.92 16.05
C GLY A 284 -27.99 -19.57 16.86
N VAL A 285 -26.96 -18.84 17.30
CA VAL A 285 -25.98 -19.37 18.28
C VAL A 285 -25.83 -18.42 19.46
N GLU A 286 -26.95 -18.16 20.13
CA GLU A 286 -26.96 -17.61 21.49
C GLU A 286 -27.56 -18.70 22.36
N ASN A 287 -26.71 -19.58 22.91
CA ASN A 287 -26.90 -20.30 24.17
C ASN A 287 -25.74 -21.30 24.33
N HIS A 288 -25.08 -21.24 25.48
CA HIS A 288 -23.91 -22.01 25.93
C HIS A 288 -22.53 -21.50 25.53
N ILE A 289 -22.09 -20.40 26.16
CA ILE A 289 -20.76 -20.33 26.81
C ILE A 289 -20.91 -19.42 28.04
N GLU A 290 -21.36 -19.98 29.17
CA GLU A 290 -21.00 -19.47 30.50
C GLU A 290 -19.94 -20.46 31.02
N ASP A 291 -18.70 -20.00 31.15
CA ASP A 291 -17.82 -20.25 32.30
C ASP A 291 -16.34 -19.97 31.96
N GLU A 292 -15.77 -19.11 32.81
CA GLU A 292 -14.38 -19.03 33.29
C GLU A 292 -13.22 -19.01 32.27
N HIS A 293 -12.62 -17.83 32.10
CA HIS A 293 -11.24 -17.58 32.55
C HIS A 293 -10.93 -16.08 32.46
N GLU A 294 -10.81 -15.45 33.63
CA GLU A 294 -10.27 -14.12 33.83
C GLU A 294 -8.76 -14.18 33.53
N LEU A 295 -8.34 -13.64 32.38
CA LEU A 295 -6.93 -13.49 32.02
C LEU A 295 -6.49 -12.05 32.32
N ASP A 296 -5.71 -11.94 33.38
CA ASP A 296 -5.09 -10.73 33.90
C ASP A 296 -4.20 -10.04 32.85
N LEU A 297 -4.61 -8.84 32.42
CA LEU A 297 -3.95 -8.04 31.39
C LEU A 297 -2.81 -7.16 31.95
N GLY A 298 -2.38 -7.40 33.20
CA GLY A 298 -1.37 -6.58 33.90
C GLY A 298 0.11 -6.83 33.54
N THR A 299 0.46 -7.87 32.77
CA THR A 299 1.88 -8.32 32.70
C THR A 299 2.62 -7.97 31.39
N LEU A 300 2.04 -7.21 30.46
CA LEU A 300 2.66 -6.94 29.15
C LEU A 300 3.05 -5.47 28.89
N LEU A 301 2.90 -4.59 29.87
CA LEU A 301 3.37 -3.21 29.77
C LEU A 301 4.37 -2.92 30.90
N GLY A 302 5.64 -2.91 30.52
CA GLY A 302 6.75 -2.59 31.39
C GLY A 302 6.57 -1.22 32.04
N SER A 303 6.80 -1.21 33.34
CA SER A 303 6.91 -0.04 34.21
C SER A 303 7.96 0.95 33.70
N THR A 304 7.56 2.20 33.48
CA THR A 304 8.44 3.35 33.68
C THR A 304 7.68 4.42 34.44
N ASP A 305 8.17 4.69 35.65
CA ASP A 305 7.70 5.72 36.57
C ASP A 305 7.76 7.12 35.94
N ARG A 306 6.67 7.88 36.09
CA ARG A 306 6.73 9.32 36.36
C ARG A 306 5.38 9.87 36.85
N GLU A 307 5.42 10.45 38.04
CA GLU A 307 4.33 11.18 38.68
C GLU A 307 4.03 12.54 38.02
N ASP A 308 2.85 13.06 38.38
CA ASP A 308 2.36 14.44 38.27
C ASP A 308 1.58 14.86 37.01
N SER A 309 0.26 14.64 37.00
CA SER A 309 -0.75 15.72 37.10
C SER A 309 -2.19 15.20 36.88
N PRO A 310 -3.20 15.76 37.56
CA PRO A 310 -4.60 15.40 37.39
C PRO A 310 -5.29 16.31 36.34
N LEU A 311 -6.29 15.78 35.62
CA LEU A 311 -7.58 16.39 35.30
C LEU A 311 -8.31 15.58 34.20
N THR A 312 -9.54 15.15 34.53
CA THR A 312 -10.74 15.01 33.67
C THR A 312 -10.60 14.24 32.35
N GLY A 313 -11.28 13.13 32.11
CA GLY A 313 -12.71 12.85 32.33
C GLY A 313 -13.31 12.45 30.97
N ASP A 314 -13.94 11.28 30.91
CA ASP A 314 -14.85 10.76 29.87
C ASP A 314 -14.64 11.21 28.42
N VAL A 315 -14.12 10.32 27.56
CA VAL A 315 -14.70 9.87 26.27
C VAL A 315 -13.78 8.77 25.72
N ILE A 316 -13.93 7.52 26.16
CA ILE A 316 -13.47 6.36 25.37
C ILE A 316 -14.54 5.27 25.37
N GLY A 317 -15.47 5.45 24.43
CA GLY A 317 -16.40 4.45 23.90
C GLY A 317 -17.18 5.13 22.75
N PRO A 318 -17.54 4.47 21.63
CA PRO A 318 -17.36 3.09 21.17
C PRO A 318 -16.60 3.06 19.83
N LEU A 319 -15.27 3.10 19.85
CA LEU A 319 -14.44 2.92 18.64
C LEU A 319 -13.61 1.64 18.67
N ALA A 320 -13.31 1.10 19.85
CA ALA A 320 -12.57 -0.16 19.98
C ALA A 320 -13.39 -1.40 19.56
N VAL A 321 -14.73 -1.36 19.68
CA VAL A 321 -15.61 -2.50 19.34
C VAL A 321 -15.83 -2.63 17.82
N ARG A 322 -15.56 -1.60 17.02
CA ARG A 322 -15.77 -1.62 15.55
C ARG A 322 -14.60 -2.21 14.74
N TYR A 323 -13.46 -2.49 15.38
CA TYR A 323 -12.26 -3.01 14.69
C TYR A 323 -11.91 -4.47 15.04
N ALA A 324 -12.66 -5.13 15.93
CA ALA A 324 -12.43 -6.53 16.31
C ALA A 324 -13.02 -7.54 15.30
N ALA A 325 -14.10 -7.20 14.59
CA ALA A 325 -14.83 -8.13 13.72
C ALA A 325 -14.00 -8.76 12.56
N PRO A 326 -13.07 -8.06 11.89
CA PRO A 326 -12.27 -8.67 10.82
C PRO A 326 -11.19 -9.63 11.32
N ALA A 327 -10.64 -9.38 12.52
CA ALA A 327 -9.66 -10.28 13.15
C ALA A 327 -10.31 -11.60 13.57
N VAL A 328 -11.56 -11.53 14.06
CA VAL A 328 -12.37 -12.71 14.39
C VAL A 328 -12.75 -13.51 13.14
N ALA A 329 -13.09 -12.85 12.02
CA ALA A 329 -13.37 -13.53 10.75
C ALA A 329 -12.15 -14.23 10.14
N TYR A 330 -10.95 -13.63 10.27
CA TYR A 330 -9.69 -14.25 9.84
C TYR A 330 -9.30 -15.44 10.75
N ALA A 331 -9.50 -15.30 12.07
CA ALA A 331 -9.28 -16.38 13.04
C ALA A 331 -10.25 -17.56 12.81
N ALA A 332 -11.52 -17.29 12.50
CA ALA A 332 -12.52 -18.30 12.17
C ALA A 332 -12.22 -19.06 10.86
N LEU A 333 -11.65 -18.37 9.86
CA LEU A 333 -11.17 -19.01 8.62
C LEU A 333 -9.94 -19.90 8.86
N GLN A 334 -9.03 -19.51 9.75
CA GLN A 334 -7.87 -20.34 10.11
C GLN A 334 -8.27 -21.55 10.97
N SER A 335 -9.18 -21.39 11.93
CA SER A 335 -9.65 -22.49 12.79
C SER A 335 -10.51 -23.50 12.04
N GLY A 336 -11.38 -23.04 11.11
CA GLY A 336 -12.14 -23.94 10.23
C GLY A 336 -11.27 -24.75 9.27
N LEU A 337 -10.11 -24.22 8.85
CA LEU A 337 -9.11 -24.95 8.05
C LEU A 337 -8.31 -25.97 8.88
N GLY A 338 -8.12 -25.72 10.18
CA GLY A 338 -7.48 -26.66 11.10
C GLY A 338 -8.32 -27.92 11.37
N TRP A 339 -9.65 -27.75 11.47
CA TRP A 339 -10.59 -28.85 11.71
C TRP A 339 -10.70 -29.81 10.50
N LEU A 340 -10.63 -29.28 9.27
CA LEU A 340 -10.61 -30.10 8.05
C LEU A 340 -9.30 -30.88 7.85
N ALA A 341 -8.19 -30.44 8.46
CA ALA A 341 -6.92 -31.17 8.40
C ALA A 341 -6.90 -32.38 9.35
N SER A 342 -7.66 -32.36 10.44
CA SER A 342 -7.77 -33.49 11.38
C SER A 342 -8.71 -34.61 10.92
N GLU A 343 -9.69 -34.33 10.06
CA GLU A 343 -10.61 -35.36 9.53
C GLU A 343 -10.02 -36.14 8.33
N THR A 344 -8.94 -35.68 7.72
CA THR A 344 -8.23 -36.42 6.64
C THR A 344 -7.17 -37.40 7.16
N PHE A 345 -7.11 -37.63 8.47
CA PHE A 345 -6.16 -38.56 9.11
C PHE A 345 -6.83 -39.47 10.15
N ILE A 346 -8.01 -40.02 9.84
CA ILE A 346 -8.56 -41.24 10.47
C ILE A 346 -9.18 -42.12 9.40
#